data_AF-A0A0R3LHB5-F1
#
_entry.id   AF-A0A0R3LHB5-F1
#
_cell.length_a   1.000
_cell.length_b   1.000
_cell.length_c   1.000
_cell.angle_alpha   90.00
_cell.angle_beta   90.00
_cell.angle_gamma   90.00
#
_symmetry.space_group_name_H-M   'P 1'
#
loop_
_entity.id
_entity.type
_entity.pdbx_description
1 polymer ?
#
loop_
_entity_poly.entity_id
_entity_poly.type
_entity_poly.pdbx_seq_one_letter_code
_entity_poly.pdbx_strand_id
1 'polypeptide(L)'
;MQPRFETARETAVISKILADLARTVQLIECEIAAQEERASVSDRSDVKYPMLARTLIVRRDNLKMTIDALEQRLAERAPHEQATAA
;
A
#
# COMPACT_ATOMS: atom_id res chain seq x y z
N MET A 1 -20.09 -28.23 1.98
CA MET A 1 -20.63 -26.98 2.58
C MET A 1 -19.61 -26.45 3.58
N GLN A 2 -18.81 -25.42 3.20
CA GLN A 2 -18.20 -24.42 4.12
C GLN A 2 -17.36 -23.33 3.38
N PRO A 3 -17.91 -22.54 2.42
CA PRO A 3 -17.13 -21.48 1.76
C PRO A 3 -17.07 -20.16 2.55
N ARG A 4 -18.06 -19.86 3.39
CA ARG A 4 -18.26 -18.52 3.97
C ARG A 4 -17.26 -18.12 5.06
N PHE A 5 -16.79 -19.09 5.86
CA PHE A 5 -15.78 -18.83 6.90
C PHE A 5 -14.37 -18.62 6.32
N GLU A 6 -14.06 -19.28 5.19
CA GLU A 6 -12.80 -19.08 4.46
C GLU A 6 -12.76 -17.68 3.84
N THR A 7 -13.87 -17.20 3.26
CA THR A 7 -13.97 -15.85 2.71
C THR A 7 -13.80 -14.77 3.78
N ALA A 8 -14.41 -14.94 4.97
CA ALA A 8 -14.26 -14.00 6.08
C ALA A 8 -12.82 -13.96 6.62
N ARG A 9 -12.18 -15.12 6.76
CA ARG A 9 -10.78 -15.22 7.20
C ARG A 9 -9.82 -14.59 6.19
N GLU A 10 -9.99 -14.88 4.90
CA GLU A 10 -9.20 -14.29 3.82
C GLU A 10 -9.34 -12.77 3.79
N THR A 11 -10.57 -12.26 3.93
CA THR A 11 -10.84 -10.82 4.00
C THR A 11 -10.11 -10.17 5.18
N ALA A 12 -10.20 -10.76 6.37
CA ALA A 12 -9.49 -10.27 7.55
C ALA A 12 -7.96 -10.25 7.37
N VAL A 13 -7.40 -11.27 6.70
CA VAL A 13 -5.96 -11.33 6.38
C VAL A 13 -5.57 -10.22 5.41
N ILE A 14 -6.33 -10.01 4.33
CA ILE A 14 -6.05 -8.96 3.34
C ILE A 14 -6.16 -7.57 4.00
N SER A 15 -7.19 -7.32 4.83
CA SER A 15 -7.33 -6.07 5.56
C SER A 15 -6.15 -5.79 6.50
N LYS A 16 -5.62 -6.83 7.16
CA LYS A 16 -4.41 -6.69 7.99
C LYS A 16 -3.19 -6.33 7.14
N ILE A 17 -3.00 -7.01 6.01
CA ILE A 17 -1.90 -6.73 5.08
C ILE A 17 -2.00 -5.29 4.56
N LEU A 18 -3.19 -4.82 4.19
CA LEU A 18 -3.43 -3.44 3.76
C LEU A 18 -3.01 -2.42 4.85
N ALA A 19 -3.40 -2.65 6.10
CA ALA A 19 -3.03 -1.76 7.20
C ALA A 19 -1.50 -1.71 7.41
N ASP A 20 -0.82 -2.85 7.31
CA ASP A 20 0.64 -2.92 7.46
C ASP A 20 1.37 -2.26 6.26
N LEU A 21 0.86 -2.43 5.04
CA LEU A 21 1.39 -1.77 3.84
C LEU A 21 1.20 -0.25 3.92
N ALA A 22 0.03 0.22 4.35
CA ALA A 22 -0.24 1.65 4.52
C ALA A 22 0.68 2.29 5.56
N ARG A 23 0.92 1.61 6.70
CA ARG A 23 1.91 2.06 7.69
C ARG A 23 3.32 2.13 7.10
N THR A 24 3.70 1.15 6.28
CA THR A 24 5.00 1.11 5.61
C THR A 24 5.15 2.27 4.62
N VAL A 25 4.10 2.60 3.86
CA VAL A 25 4.09 3.76 2.95
C VAL A 25 4.33 5.06 3.73
N GLN A 26 3.64 5.26 4.86
CA GLN A 26 3.84 6.44 5.71
C GLN A 26 5.28 6.54 6.23
N LEU A 27 5.86 5.42 6.67
CA LEU A 27 7.26 5.39 7.12
C LEU A 27 8.21 5.77 5.98
N ILE A 28 7.98 5.26 4.76
CA ILE A 28 8.80 5.61 3.59
C ILE A 28 8.65 7.10 3.24
N GLU A 29 7.45 7.66 3.34
CA GLU A 29 7.22 9.10 3.12
C GLU A 29 7.99 9.96 4.14
N CYS A 30 8.00 9.57 5.42
CA CYS A 30 8.83 10.22 6.44
C CYS A 30 10.33 10.10 6.13
N GLU A 31 10.79 8.92 5.71
CA GLU A 31 12.20 8.72 5.35
C GLU A 31 12.61 9.55 4.13
N ILE A 32 11.76 9.66 3.10
CA ILE A 32 12.00 10.55 1.95
C ILE A 32 12.16 11.98 2.44
N ALA A 33 11.24 12.50 3.27
CA ALA A 33 11.33 13.85 3.82
C ALA A 33 12.62 14.06 4.63
N ALA A 34 13.01 13.09 5.45
CA ALA A 34 14.26 13.14 6.21
C ALA A 34 15.51 13.08 5.30
N GLN A 35 15.44 12.38 4.15
CA GLN A 35 16.52 12.43 3.16
C GLN A 35 16.63 13.81 2.52
N GLU A 36 15.50 14.39 2.11
CA GLU A 36 15.42 15.71 1.47
C GLU A 36 15.89 16.82 2.40
N GLU A 37 15.49 16.79 3.68
CA GLU A 37 15.91 17.74 4.71
C GLU A 37 17.43 17.67 4.96
N ARG A 38 17.97 16.46 5.19
CA ARG A 38 19.41 16.26 5.43
C ARG A 38 20.27 16.68 4.24
N ALA A 39 19.75 16.54 3.02
CA ALA A 39 20.43 17.00 1.81
C ALA A 39 20.17 18.49 1.51
N SER A 40 19.17 19.10 2.13
CA SER A 40 18.63 20.41 1.78
C SER A 40 18.26 20.53 0.28
N VAL A 41 17.79 19.41 -0.30
CA VAL A 41 17.40 19.32 -1.71
C VAL A 41 16.09 18.52 -1.80
N SER A 42 15.03 19.20 -2.23
CA SER A 42 13.71 18.58 -2.45
C SER A 42 13.35 18.47 -3.94
N ASP A 43 14.06 19.18 -4.83
CA ASP A 43 13.85 19.03 -6.28
C ASP A 43 14.44 17.70 -6.77
N ARG A 44 13.56 16.81 -7.24
CA ARG A 44 13.93 15.49 -7.76
C ARG A 44 14.72 15.56 -9.07
N SER A 45 14.69 16.69 -9.77
CA SER A 45 15.46 16.88 -11.00
C SER A 45 16.89 17.33 -10.71
N ASP A 46 17.18 17.76 -9.49
CA ASP A 46 18.52 18.15 -9.07
C ASP A 46 19.46 16.92 -9.11
N VAL A 47 20.64 17.11 -9.68
CA VAL A 47 21.71 16.11 -9.73
C VAL A 47 22.17 15.68 -8.33
N LYS A 48 22.01 16.57 -7.34
CA LYS A 48 22.34 16.32 -5.92
C LYS A 48 21.22 15.62 -5.16
N TYR A 49 20.05 15.42 -5.77
CA TYR A 49 18.93 14.79 -5.09
C TYR A 49 19.31 13.36 -4.62
N PRO A 50 19.08 13.01 -3.35
CA PRO A 50 19.62 11.77 -2.77
C PRO A 50 19.15 10.51 -3.51
N MET A 51 20.10 9.65 -3.89
CA MET A 51 19.78 8.36 -4.53
C MET A 51 18.87 7.49 -3.67
N LEU A 52 19.04 7.53 -2.34
CA LEU A 52 18.16 6.79 -1.43
C LEU A 52 16.71 7.29 -1.51
N ALA A 53 16.49 8.60 -1.56
CA ALA A 53 15.15 9.17 -1.71
C ALA A 53 14.49 8.74 -3.05
N ARG A 54 15.26 8.68 -4.15
CA ARG A 54 14.78 8.17 -5.45
C ARG A 54 14.30 6.72 -5.34
N THR A 55 15.10 5.85 -4.75
CA THR A 55 14.75 4.43 -4.56
C THR A 55 13.53 4.27 -3.67
N LEU A 56 13.44 5.05 -2.59
CA LEU A 56 12.30 5.05 -1.68
C LEU A 56 11.00 5.51 -2.37
N ILE A 57 11.07 6.52 -3.24
CA ILE A 57 9.94 6.95 -4.07
C ILE A 57 9.42 5.80 -4.94
N VAL A 58 10.31 5.14 -5.68
CA VAL A 58 9.91 4.00 -6.55
C VAL A 58 9.29 2.89 -5.71
N ARG A 59 9.88 2.58 -4.55
CA ARG A 59 9.33 1.57 -3.64
C ARG A 59 7.96 1.96 -3.10
N ARG A 60 7.77 3.21 -2.68
CA ARG A 60 6.48 3.75 -2.23
C ARG A 60 5.42 3.58 -3.31
N ASP A 61 5.74 3.91 -4.54
CA ASP A 61 4.80 3.87 -5.65
C ASP A 61 4.38 2.42 -5.97
N ASN A 62 5.34 1.47 -5.93
CA ASN A 62 5.03 0.03 -6.06
C ASN A 62 4.12 -0.48 -4.93
N LEU A 63 4.32 -0.01 -3.69
CA LEU A 63 3.48 -0.39 -2.56
C LEU A 63 2.06 0.19 -2.70
N LYS A 64 1.92 1.43 -3.17
CA LYS A 64 0.61 2.05 -3.47
C LYS A 64 -0.13 1.24 -4.54
N MET A 65 0.54 0.86 -5.63
CA MET A 65 -0.07 -0.02 -6.64
C MET A 65 -0.51 -1.38 -6.08
N THR A 66 0.25 -1.95 -5.14
CA THR A 66 -0.12 -3.22 -4.49
C THR A 66 -1.33 -3.04 -3.58
N ILE A 67 -1.40 -1.92 -2.84
CA ILE A 67 -2.56 -1.54 -2.02
C ILE A 67 -3.81 -1.43 -2.91
N ASP A 68 -3.73 -0.65 -3.99
CA ASP A 68 -4.85 -0.45 -4.92
C ASP A 68 -5.38 -1.79 -5.47
N ALA A 69 -4.49 -2.69 -5.87
CA ALA A 69 -4.86 -4.02 -6.36
C ALA A 69 -5.53 -4.90 -5.29
N LEU A 70 -5.08 -4.81 -4.03
CA LEU A 70 -5.67 -5.55 -2.92
C LEU A 70 -7.04 -4.98 -2.51
N GLU A 71 -7.20 -3.64 -2.54
CA GLU A 71 -8.49 -2.97 -2.30
C GLU A 71 -9.51 -3.34 -3.38
N GLN A 72 -9.11 -3.34 -4.65
CA GLN A 72 -9.96 -3.79 -5.75
C GLN A 72 -10.42 -5.24 -5.54
N ARG A 73 -9.52 -6.14 -5.16
CA ARG A 73 -9.85 -7.53 -4.88
C ARG A 73 -10.86 -7.68 -3.72
N LEU A 74 -10.80 -6.82 -2.72
CA LEU A 74 -11.81 -6.78 -1.64
C LEU A 74 -13.16 -6.25 -2.15
N ALA A 75 -13.13 -5.17 -2.93
CA ALA A 75 -14.32 -4.57 -3.52
C ALA A 75 -15.05 -5.51 -4.47
N GLU A 76 -14.35 -6.38 -5.20
CA GLU A 76 -14.95 -7.41 -6.07
C GLU A 76 -15.58 -8.56 -5.28
N ARG A 77 -15.15 -8.80 -4.04
CA ARG A 77 -15.67 -9.87 -3.19
C ARG A 77 -16.91 -9.47 -2.37
N ALA A 78 -17.00 -8.20 -1.95
CA ALA A 78 -18.18 -7.65 -1.28
C ALA A 78 -19.52 -7.81 -2.05
N PRO A 79 -19.60 -7.63 -3.40
CA PRO A 79 -20.85 -7.81 -4.14
C PRO A 79 -21.29 -9.28 -4.25
N HIS A 80 -20.37 -10.24 -4.16
CA HIS A 80 -20.73 -11.67 -4.20
C HIS A 80 -21.35 -12.18 -2.88
N GLU A 81 -21.08 -11.51 -1.76
CA GLU A 81 -21.64 -11.88 -0.45
C GLU A 81 -23.11 -11.45 -0.28
N GLN A 82 -23.56 -10.44 -1.04
CA GLN A 82 -24.96 -9.98 -1.04
C GLN A 82 -25.85 -10.80 -1.98
N ALA A 83 -25.32 -11.31 -3.10
CA ALA A 83 -26.10 -12.08 -4.08
C ALA A 83 -26.41 -13.53 -3.67
N THR A 84 -25.72 -14.07 -2.66
CA THR A 84 -25.95 -15.43 -2.14
C THR A 84 -26.86 -15.47 -0.90
N ALA A 85 -27.40 -14.32 -0.49
CA ALA A 85 -28.28 -14.17 0.68
C ALA A 85 -29.74 -13.81 0.32
N ALA A 86 -30.10 -13.81 -0.96
CA ALA A 86 -31.46 -13.59 -1.48
C ALA A 86 -31.98 -14.88 -2.15
#